data_AF-A0A2D6DZF7-F1
#
_entry.id   AF-A0A2D6DZF7-F1
#
_cell.length_a   1.000
_cell.length_b   1.000
_cell.length_c   1.000
_cell.angle_alpha   90.00
_cell.angle_beta   90.00
_cell.angle_gamma   90.00
#
_symmetry.space_group_name_H-M   'P 1'
#
loop_
_entity.id
_entity.type
_entity.pdbx_description
1 polymer ?
#
loop_
_entity_poly.entity_id
_entity_poly.type
_entity_poly.pdbx_seq_one_letter_code
_entity_poly.pdbx_strand_id
1 'polypeptide(L)'
;MTTIFKSAGMAASALLLVLPVLSAEDKLELNDGSVLSGKVLSIFGNDKVVLDSNLSEEPIHLRTQSLSSINFRKDTENPNKAPQLLHLVNGDVLPGTLQNLDSKEVSFLTGYANELTIPRNYVRSIDFGVTPQKLVYSGPKPITEWSDNDDWEWENGSLTCNTSGTIAAEGVLPRQFILRFRLEWENDPNFRIYFCDDFLKRTGNADRYYFEVNSMGSQLKRQTTMGGRRWHTLAQSHQKPREYPSRAIDVELRVNRDSRQIYLYLNSEKIQRTPDPIDSFPTGTGIMLQSQAGGDLKNIVSDLEIYEWDAVTELRRDEGHEDPETDGLVDVEGQHLSGSALQLQQGAQGDQIIFESRFNKQPLEVQTSRISSLYFKDSPQAPAGQAPVELSLTGGGSLQCASLDMKDSTIVATHPLLGQLTLDRSTLKRLAIGASEKNGS
;
A
#
# COMPACT_ATOMS: atom_id res chain seq x y z
N MET A 1 25.92 -33.52 75.96
CA MET A 1 24.74 -32.65 75.75
C MET A 1 25.12 -31.64 74.67
N THR A 2 24.69 -31.86 73.42
CA THR A 2 23.56 -31.13 72.78
C THR A 2 23.86 -29.63 72.75
N THR A 3 24.05 -28.97 71.61
CA THR A 3 22.96 -28.67 70.67
C THR A 3 23.49 -28.27 69.29
N ILE A 4 22.81 -28.81 68.28
CA ILE A 4 22.88 -28.52 66.84
C ILE A 4 22.16 -27.19 66.58
N PHE A 5 22.77 -26.25 65.85
CA PHE A 5 22.02 -25.17 65.19
C PHE A 5 22.05 -25.35 63.67
N LYS A 6 20.85 -25.57 63.14
CA LYS A 6 20.51 -25.68 61.73
C LYS A 6 20.73 -24.34 61.02
N SER A 7 21.51 -24.34 59.94
CA SER A 7 21.47 -23.30 58.91
C SER A 7 20.27 -23.55 57.99
N ALA A 8 19.24 -22.71 58.09
CA ALA A 8 18.15 -22.69 57.12
C ALA A 8 18.59 -21.83 55.92
N GLY A 9 18.73 -22.47 54.75
CA GLY A 9 18.97 -21.79 53.48
C GLY A 9 17.71 -21.05 53.02
N MET A 10 17.86 -19.76 52.70
CA MET A 10 16.92 -19.04 51.85
C MET A 10 17.41 -19.15 50.42
N ALA A 11 16.81 -20.09 49.66
CA ALA A 11 16.94 -20.09 48.21
C ALA A 11 16.04 -18.95 47.69
N ALA A 12 16.66 -17.88 47.22
CA ALA A 12 15.97 -16.85 46.44
C ALA A 12 15.62 -17.44 45.07
N SER A 13 14.39 -17.94 44.92
CA SER A 13 13.84 -18.24 43.61
C SER A 13 13.65 -16.93 42.85
N ALA A 14 14.59 -16.63 41.97
CA ALA A 14 14.41 -15.60 40.96
C ALA A 14 13.30 -16.08 40.01
N LEU A 15 12.09 -15.53 40.19
CA LEU A 15 11.00 -15.69 39.23
C LEU A 15 11.41 -14.91 37.97
N LEU A 16 11.98 -15.61 36.98
CA LEU A 16 12.08 -15.07 35.63
C LEU A 16 10.64 -14.91 35.11
N LEU A 17 10.13 -13.69 35.18
CA LEU A 17 9.00 -13.26 34.37
C LEU A 17 9.45 -13.34 32.91
N VAL A 18 9.20 -14.48 32.29
CA VAL A 18 9.16 -14.60 30.84
C VAL A 18 7.91 -13.82 30.44
N LEU A 19 8.07 -12.53 30.16
CA LEU A 19 7.06 -11.79 29.44
C LEU A 19 6.84 -12.55 28.13
N PRO A 20 5.62 -13.02 27.81
CA PRO A 20 5.36 -13.51 26.48
C PRO A 20 5.68 -12.34 25.56
N VAL A 21 6.63 -12.55 24.64
CA VAL A 21 6.74 -11.69 23.48
C VAL A 21 5.41 -11.89 22.77
N LEU A 22 4.45 -11.00 23.00
CA LEU A 22 3.21 -10.96 22.23
C LEU A 22 3.64 -10.72 20.80
N SER A 23 3.66 -11.80 20.03
CA SER A 23 3.87 -11.78 18.60
C SER A 23 2.78 -10.90 18.01
N ALA A 24 3.15 -9.89 17.21
CA ALA A 24 2.16 -9.16 16.43
C ALA A 24 1.30 -10.16 15.64
N GLU A 25 -0.02 -9.97 15.71
CA GLU A 25 -1.06 -10.89 15.19
C GLU A 25 -1.59 -10.40 13.83
N ASP A 26 -2.15 -11.31 13.02
CA ASP A 26 -2.96 -10.93 11.85
C ASP A 26 -4.28 -10.32 12.33
N LYS A 27 -4.85 -9.40 11.55
CA LYS A 27 -6.13 -8.74 11.86
C LYS A 27 -7.19 -9.10 10.84
N LEU A 28 -8.31 -9.64 11.29
CA LEU A 28 -9.47 -10.02 10.47
C LEU A 28 -10.59 -9.04 10.74
N GLU A 29 -11.07 -8.36 9.70
CA GLU A 29 -12.19 -7.43 9.77
C GLU A 29 -13.46 -8.14 9.27
N LEU A 30 -14.53 -8.08 10.05
CA LEU A 30 -15.85 -8.63 9.73
C LEU A 30 -16.71 -7.59 9.00
N ASN A 31 -17.74 -8.05 8.29
CA ASN A 31 -18.64 -7.16 7.54
C ASN A 31 -19.43 -6.16 8.41
N ASP A 32 -19.55 -6.42 9.70
CA ASP A 32 -20.15 -5.50 10.67
C ASP A 32 -19.14 -4.48 11.25
N GLY A 33 -17.90 -4.50 10.77
CA GLY A 33 -16.80 -3.65 11.21
C GLY A 33 -16.06 -4.16 12.45
N SER A 34 -16.47 -5.28 13.05
CA SER A 34 -15.73 -5.84 14.18
C SER A 34 -14.40 -6.46 13.74
N VAL A 35 -13.40 -6.43 14.64
CA VAL A 35 -12.04 -6.89 14.34
C VAL A 35 -11.65 -8.02 15.28
N LEU A 36 -11.14 -9.11 14.72
CA LEU A 36 -10.52 -10.21 15.45
C LEU A 36 -9.01 -10.17 15.19
N SER A 37 -8.23 -10.41 16.24
CA SER A 37 -6.77 -10.56 16.15
C SER A 37 -6.36 -11.99 16.47
N GLY A 38 -5.38 -12.50 15.73
CA GLY A 38 -4.83 -13.83 15.93
C GLY A 38 -3.93 -14.23 14.77
N LYS A 39 -3.41 -15.46 14.78
CA LYS A 39 -2.66 -16.01 13.65
C LYS A 39 -3.61 -16.75 12.71
N VAL A 40 -3.72 -16.33 11.44
CA VAL A 40 -4.49 -17.10 10.47
C VAL A 40 -3.78 -18.42 10.22
N LEU A 41 -4.40 -19.55 10.48
CA LEU A 41 -3.80 -20.87 10.26
C LEU A 41 -4.01 -21.35 8.82
N SER A 42 -5.22 -21.16 8.29
CA SER A 42 -5.58 -21.63 6.96
C SER A 42 -6.78 -20.87 6.39
N ILE A 43 -6.83 -20.81 5.06
CA ILE A 43 -7.98 -20.33 4.28
C ILE A 43 -8.36 -21.46 3.33
N PHE A 44 -9.65 -21.80 3.27
CA PHE A 44 -10.19 -22.86 2.42
C PHE A 44 -11.14 -22.24 1.39
N GLY A 45 -10.57 -21.79 0.28
CA GLY A 45 -11.28 -21.07 -0.77
C GLY A 45 -12.16 -19.94 -0.23
N ASN A 46 -13.38 -19.88 -0.76
CA ASN A 46 -14.39 -18.89 -0.38
C ASN A 46 -15.31 -19.38 0.76
N ASP A 47 -14.96 -20.48 1.44
CA ASP A 47 -15.81 -21.12 2.47
C ASP A 47 -15.40 -20.70 3.88
N LYS A 48 -14.16 -20.99 4.28
CA LYS A 48 -13.74 -20.91 5.69
C LYS A 48 -12.34 -20.36 5.90
N VAL A 49 -12.19 -19.56 6.96
CA VAL A 49 -10.91 -19.12 7.54
C VAL A 49 -10.78 -19.70 8.95
N VAL A 50 -9.59 -20.19 9.29
CA VAL A 50 -9.27 -20.73 10.62
C VAL A 50 -8.26 -19.80 11.30
N LEU A 51 -8.63 -19.28 12.46
CA LEU A 51 -7.87 -18.30 13.22
C LEU A 51 -7.46 -18.89 14.58
N ASP A 52 -6.19 -18.85 14.91
CA ASP A 52 -5.69 -19.09 16.26
C ASP A 52 -5.67 -17.75 17.01
N SER A 53 -6.47 -17.61 18.07
CA SER A 53 -6.67 -16.35 18.78
C SER A 53 -6.74 -16.60 20.28
N ASN A 54 -6.20 -15.69 21.07
CA ASN A 54 -6.26 -15.73 22.54
C ASN A 54 -7.70 -15.67 23.11
N LEU A 55 -8.70 -15.38 22.28
CA LEU A 55 -10.11 -15.35 22.65
C LEU A 55 -10.73 -16.74 22.82
N SER A 56 -10.05 -17.80 22.40
CA SER A 56 -10.55 -19.18 22.45
C SER A 56 -9.42 -20.17 22.69
N GLU A 57 -9.69 -21.24 23.43
CA GLU A 57 -8.73 -22.35 23.62
C GLU A 57 -8.58 -23.22 22.37
N GLU A 58 -9.60 -23.23 21.51
CA GLU A 58 -9.58 -23.92 20.21
C GLU A 58 -9.60 -22.90 19.05
N PRO A 59 -9.00 -23.22 17.87
CA PRO A 59 -9.04 -22.33 16.71
C PRO A 59 -10.46 -21.92 16.32
N ILE A 60 -10.65 -20.62 16.05
CA ILE A 60 -11.92 -20.02 15.66
C ILE A 60 -12.14 -20.26 14.16
N HIS A 61 -13.31 -20.79 13.80
CA HIS A 61 -13.69 -21.05 12.42
C HIS A 61 -14.69 -19.99 11.95
N LEU A 62 -14.27 -19.19 10.97
CA LEU A 62 -15.06 -18.10 10.40
C LEU A 62 -15.46 -18.43 8.97
N ARG A 63 -16.66 -18.05 8.55
CA ARG A 63 -17.04 -18.10 7.14
C ARG A 63 -16.30 -17.00 6.40
N THR A 64 -15.66 -17.31 5.27
CA THR A 64 -14.93 -16.31 4.48
C THR A 64 -15.84 -15.16 4.07
N GLN A 65 -17.09 -15.43 3.70
CA GLN A 65 -18.09 -14.42 3.33
C GLN A 65 -18.51 -13.47 4.48
N SER A 66 -18.19 -13.79 5.73
CA SER A 66 -18.44 -12.90 6.87
C SER A 66 -17.34 -11.85 7.06
N LEU A 67 -16.20 -12.02 6.40
CA LEU A 67 -15.05 -11.13 6.47
C LEU A 67 -15.13 -10.07 5.38
N SER A 68 -14.74 -8.83 5.71
CA SER A 68 -14.47 -7.77 4.74
C SER A 68 -13.01 -7.81 4.28
N SER A 69 -12.08 -8.06 5.22
CA SER A 69 -10.66 -8.17 4.90
C SER A 69 -9.83 -8.91 5.95
N ILE A 70 -8.62 -9.30 5.56
CA ILE A 70 -7.56 -9.84 6.41
C ILE A 70 -6.29 -9.03 6.14
N ASN A 71 -5.72 -8.44 7.18
CA ASN A 71 -4.42 -7.79 7.15
C ASN A 71 -3.40 -8.70 7.81
N PHE A 72 -2.40 -9.12 7.04
CA PHE A 72 -1.38 -10.04 7.52
C PHE A 72 -0.23 -9.26 8.15
N ARG A 73 0.35 -9.83 9.20
CA ARG A 73 1.56 -9.24 9.79
C ARG A 73 2.68 -9.23 8.75
N LYS A 74 3.35 -8.08 8.67
CA LYS A 74 4.59 -7.91 7.92
C LYS A 74 5.78 -8.34 8.77
N ASP A 75 6.41 -9.46 8.43
CA ASP A 75 7.79 -9.66 8.83
C ASP A 75 8.67 -8.80 7.90
N THR A 76 9.49 -7.95 8.51
CA THR A 76 10.24 -6.90 7.84
C THR A 76 11.34 -7.47 6.96
N GLU A 77 10.99 -8.00 5.79
CA GLU A 77 11.91 -8.18 4.68
C GLU A 77 11.14 -7.99 3.38
N ASN A 78 11.56 -7.00 2.60
CA ASN A 78 11.02 -6.73 1.27
C ASN A 78 11.92 -7.50 0.29
N PRO A 79 11.49 -8.65 -0.26
CA PRO A 79 12.41 -9.56 -0.96
C PRO A 79 12.93 -9.00 -2.29
N ASN A 80 12.38 -7.90 -2.81
CA ASN A 80 12.82 -7.36 -4.10
C ASN A 80 13.18 -5.86 -4.04
N LYS A 81 14.48 -5.57 -4.15
CA LYS A 81 14.99 -4.22 -4.37
C LYS A 81 14.92 -3.91 -5.86
N ALA A 82 13.82 -3.29 -6.30
CA ALA A 82 13.52 -2.79 -7.65
C ALA A 82 12.90 -3.81 -8.64
N PRO A 83 11.66 -4.26 -8.39
CA PRO A 83 10.94 -5.07 -9.37
C PRO A 83 10.46 -4.20 -10.54
N GLN A 84 10.58 -4.69 -11.76
CA GLN A 84 9.74 -4.26 -12.88
C GLN A 84 8.27 -4.58 -12.54
N LEU A 85 7.32 -3.80 -13.08
CA LEU A 85 5.89 -4.07 -12.86
C LEU A 85 5.26 -4.55 -14.16
N LEU A 86 4.72 -5.77 -14.14
CA LEU A 86 3.92 -6.32 -15.23
C LEU A 86 2.44 -6.01 -14.95
N HIS A 87 1.78 -5.36 -15.88
CA HIS A 87 0.36 -5.05 -15.83
C HIS A 87 -0.41 -5.98 -16.75
N LEU A 88 -1.45 -6.61 -16.22
CA LEU A 88 -2.36 -7.45 -16.99
C LEU A 88 -3.52 -6.62 -17.56
N VAL A 89 -4.15 -7.15 -18.60
CA VAL A 89 -5.31 -6.51 -19.27
C VAL A 89 -6.54 -6.35 -18.37
N ASN A 90 -6.62 -7.09 -17.25
CA ASN A 90 -7.67 -6.94 -16.24
C ASN A 90 -7.33 -5.91 -15.14
N GLY A 91 -6.19 -5.23 -15.24
CA GLY A 91 -5.74 -4.22 -14.28
C GLY A 91 -4.87 -4.76 -13.12
N ASP A 92 -4.66 -6.07 -13.06
CA ASP A 92 -3.77 -6.69 -12.06
C ASP A 92 -2.30 -6.34 -12.32
N VAL A 93 -1.52 -6.28 -11.24
CA VAL A 93 -0.12 -5.82 -11.25
C VAL A 93 0.77 -6.83 -10.52
N LEU A 94 1.81 -7.28 -11.21
CA LEU A 94 2.80 -8.22 -10.72
C LEU A 94 4.21 -7.60 -10.65
N PRO A 95 4.79 -7.46 -9.46
CA PRO A 95 6.20 -7.10 -9.30
C PRO A 95 7.12 -8.28 -9.62
N GLY A 96 8.15 -8.05 -10.44
CA GLY A 96 9.11 -9.09 -10.81
C GLY A 96 10.19 -8.60 -11.77
N THR A 97 10.65 -9.50 -12.64
CA THR A 97 11.67 -9.22 -13.64
C THR A 97 11.38 -10.01 -14.90
N LEU A 98 11.32 -9.31 -16.03
CA LEU A 98 11.18 -9.89 -17.36
C LEU A 98 12.38 -10.80 -17.66
N GLN A 99 12.10 -12.08 -17.92
CA GLN A 99 13.10 -13.09 -18.28
C GLN A 99 13.15 -13.33 -19.78
N ASN A 100 11.99 -13.28 -20.43
CA ASN A 100 11.86 -13.45 -21.88
C ASN A 100 10.64 -12.69 -22.42
N LEU A 101 10.74 -12.29 -23.67
CA LEU A 101 9.65 -11.68 -24.43
C LEU A 101 9.77 -12.17 -25.87
N ASP A 102 8.65 -12.58 -26.47
CA ASP A 102 8.54 -12.79 -27.91
C ASP A 102 7.17 -12.35 -28.45
N SER A 103 6.86 -12.69 -29.71
CA SER A 103 5.58 -12.36 -30.36
C SER A 103 4.32 -12.99 -29.73
N LYS A 104 4.47 -14.00 -28.88
CA LYS A 104 3.38 -14.84 -28.33
C LYS A 104 3.32 -14.81 -26.82
N GLU A 105 4.45 -14.77 -26.12
CA GLU A 105 4.51 -14.91 -24.67
C GLU A 105 5.54 -14.01 -24.00
N VAL A 106 5.32 -13.81 -22.71
CA VAL A 106 6.18 -13.10 -21.77
C VAL A 106 6.52 -14.07 -20.64
N SER A 107 7.81 -14.28 -20.38
CA SER A 107 8.27 -15.01 -19.19
C SER A 107 8.69 -14.00 -18.13
N PHE A 108 8.08 -14.08 -16.95
CA PHE A 108 8.25 -13.07 -15.90
C PHE A 108 8.53 -13.76 -14.56
N LEU A 109 9.71 -13.48 -13.99
CA LEU A 109 10.11 -14.00 -12.69
C LEU A 109 9.58 -13.07 -11.61
N THR A 110 8.62 -13.55 -10.82
CA THR A 110 8.10 -12.79 -9.68
C THR A 110 8.88 -13.16 -8.41
N GLY A 111 8.93 -12.26 -7.42
CA GLY A 111 9.50 -12.58 -6.10
C GLY A 111 8.56 -13.41 -5.22
N TYR A 112 7.37 -13.76 -5.73
CA TYR A 112 6.28 -14.31 -4.94
C TYR A 112 5.82 -15.68 -5.45
N ALA A 113 6.00 -15.95 -6.73
CA ALA A 113 5.75 -17.21 -7.40
C ALA A 113 6.98 -17.68 -8.19
N ASN A 114 6.93 -18.90 -8.70
CA ASN A 114 7.87 -19.34 -9.74
C ASN A 114 7.75 -18.46 -11.00
N GLU A 115 8.70 -18.61 -11.93
CA GLU A 115 8.64 -17.96 -13.23
C GLU A 115 7.30 -18.25 -13.93
N LEU A 116 6.64 -17.18 -14.36
CA LEU A 116 5.34 -17.22 -15.02
C LEU A 116 5.52 -17.08 -16.52
N THR A 117 4.99 -18.02 -17.29
CA THR A 117 4.84 -17.87 -18.74
C THR A 117 3.43 -17.38 -19.04
N ILE A 118 3.33 -16.15 -19.54
CA ILE A 118 2.07 -15.43 -19.72
C ILE A 118 1.85 -15.22 -21.22
N PRO A 119 0.71 -15.63 -21.78
CA PRO A 119 0.32 -15.24 -23.14
C PRO A 119 0.41 -13.72 -23.27
N ARG A 120 1.14 -13.24 -24.28
CA ARG A 120 1.44 -11.81 -24.43
C ARG A 120 0.17 -10.96 -24.55
N ASN A 121 -0.89 -11.52 -25.11
CA ASN A 121 -2.21 -10.90 -25.19
C ASN A 121 -2.93 -10.71 -23.84
N TYR A 122 -2.40 -11.27 -22.74
CA TYR A 122 -2.89 -11.00 -21.39
C TYR A 122 -2.10 -9.90 -20.68
N VAL A 123 -0.97 -9.47 -21.25
CA VAL A 123 -0.13 -8.42 -20.71
C VAL A 123 -0.50 -7.10 -21.39
N ARG A 124 -0.85 -6.09 -20.59
CA ARG A 124 -1.09 -4.73 -21.05
C ARG A 124 0.21 -3.97 -21.24
N SER A 125 1.06 -4.00 -20.21
CA SER A 125 2.33 -3.28 -20.23
C SER A 125 3.34 -3.87 -19.25
N ILE A 126 4.61 -3.54 -19.45
CA ILE A 126 5.69 -3.79 -18.50
C ILE A 126 6.40 -2.46 -18.25
N ASP A 127 6.49 -2.10 -16.98
CA ASP A 127 7.18 -0.92 -16.54
C ASP A 127 8.60 -1.27 -16.09
N PHE A 128 9.56 -0.55 -16.65
CA PHE A 128 10.98 -0.69 -16.38
C PHE A 128 11.47 0.46 -15.50
N GLY A 129 12.65 0.30 -14.91
CA GLY A 129 13.23 1.33 -14.04
C GLY A 129 12.33 1.72 -12.86
N VAL A 130 11.42 0.82 -12.45
CA VAL A 130 10.58 1.01 -11.27
C VAL A 130 11.50 0.89 -10.06
N THR A 131 12.04 2.03 -9.66
CA THR A 131 12.63 2.16 -8.34
C THR A 131 11.47 1.89 -7.37
N PRO A 132 11.55 0.86 -6.48
CA PRO A 132 10.54 0.68 -5.47
C PRO A 132 10.48 2.01 -4.76
N GLN A 133 9.28 2.51 -4.56
CA GLN A 133 9.08 3.64 -3.68
C GLN A 133 9.81 3.27 -2.37
N LYS A 134 10.90 3.97 -2.07
CA LYS A 134 11.78 3.56 -0.99
C LYS A 134 11.05 3.89 0.30
N LEU A 135 10.71 2.88 1.09
CA LEU A 135 10.10 3.08 2.40
C LEU A 135 11.10 3.85 3.28
N VAL A 136 10.82 5.12 3.53
CA VAL A 136 11.66 5.99 4.36
C VAL A 136 11.19 6.02 5.80
N TYR A 137 9.91 5.76 6.04
CA TYR A 137 9.34 5.71 7.37
C TYR A 137 8.25 4.65 7.45
N SER A 138 8.22 3.92 8.56
CA SER A 138 7.17 2.96 8.88
C SER A 138 6.87 3.03 10.37
N GLY A 139 5.63 3.32 10.69
CA GLY A 139 5.10 3.43 12.04
C GLY A 139 3.59 3.21 12.05
N PRO A 140 2.87 3.71 13.06
CA PRO A 140 3.42 4.50 14.17
C PRO A 140 4.49 3.82 15.02
N LYS A 141 5.59 4.54 15.27
CA LYS A 141 6.66 4.11 16.20
C LYS A 141 6.20 4.26 17.66
N PRO A 142 6.86 3.59 18.64
CA PRO A 142 6.63 3.85 20.05
C PRO A 142 6.71 5.34 20.38
N ILE A 143 5.94 5.79 21.38
CA ILE A 143 5.76 7.22 21.70
C ILE A 143 7.07 7.99 21.95
N THR A 144 8.14 7.30 22.35
CA THR A 144 9.48 7.86 22.57
C THR A 144 10.17 8.36 21.29
N GLU A 145 9.70 7.91 20.13
CA GLU A 145 10.21 8.33 18.80
C GLU A 145 9.44 9.51 18.23
N TRP A 146 8.41 9.98 18.96
CA TRP A 146 7.60 11.13 18.59
C TRP A 146 7.95 12.32 19.48
N SER A 147 7.80 13.52 18.94
CA SER A 147 7.89 14.76 19.69
C SER A 147 6.51 15.31 19.98
N ASP A 148 6.46 16.28 20.90
CA ASP A 148 5.31 17.18 21.01
C ASP A 148 3.97 16.50 21.35
N ASN A 149 4.05 15.30 21.95
CA ASN A 149 2.91 14.48 22.33
C ASN A 149 2.07 15.14 23.44
N ASP A 150 0.80 15.33 23.13
CA ASP A 150 -0.27 15.80 24.00
C ASP A 150 -1.41 14.78 23.86
N ASP A 151 -1.57 13.90 24.85
CA ASP A 151 -2.65 12.89 24.95
C ASP A 151 -2.75 11.81 23.86
N TRP A 152 -1.69 11.51 23.12
CA TRP A 152 -1.64 10.29 22.30
C TRP A 152 -0.98 9.13 23.05
N GLU A 153 -1.61 7.97 22.95
CA GLU A 153 -1.12 6.70 23.48
C GLU A 153 -0.68 5.80 22.32
N TRP A 154 0.37 5.01 22.54
CA TRP A 154 0.84 4.03 21.56
C TRP A 154 0.64 2.61 22.09
N GLU A 155 0.00 1.76 21.30
CA GLU A 155 -0.17 0.35 21.61
C GLU A 155 -0.15 -0.48 20.33
N ASN A 156 0.66 -1.56 20.31
CA ASN A 156 0.70 -2.56 19.23
C ASN A 156 0.77 -1.99 17.80
N GLY A 157 1.58 -0.95 17.60
CA GLY A 157 1.77 -0.33 16.28
C GLY A 157 0.66 0.64 15.87
N SER A 158 -0.22 1.04 16.79
CA SER A 158 -1.23 2.07 16.58
C SER A 158 -1.06 3.24 17.54
N LEU A 159 -1.42 4.44 17.08
CA LEU A 159 -1.57 5.64 17.90
C LEU A 159 -3.05 5.91 18.16
N THR A 160 -3.42 6.06 19.42
CA THR A 160 -4.80 6.29 19.86
C THR A 160 -4.89 7.62 20.60
N CYS A 161 -5.95 8.39 20.32
CA CYS A 161 -6.27 9.59 21.07
C CYS A 161 -7.79 9.69 21.29
N ASN A 162 -8.19 9.80 22.57
CA ASN A 162 -9.58 9.90 23.01
C ASN A 162 -9.96 11.33 23.44
N THR A 163 -9.03 12.28 23.30
CA THR A 163 -9.18 13.69 23.69
C THR A 163 -8.68 14.61 22.58
N SER A 164 -8.46 15.88 22.90
CA SER A 164 -7.84 16.84 22.01
C SER A 164 -6.34 16.79 22.24
N GLY A 165 -5.59 16.37 21.22
CA GLY A 165 -4.18 16.06 21.37
C GLY A 165 -3.40 16.21 20.08
N THR A 166 -2.11 16.50 20.18
CA THR A 166 -1.19 16.59 19.05
C THR A 166 0.01 15.69 19.26
N ILE A 167 0.59 15.17 18.18
CA ILE A 167 1.85 14.44 18.22
C ILE A 167 2.59 14.63 16.89
N ALA A 168 3.91 14.76 16.92
CA ALA A 168 4.70 15.13 15.75
C ALA A 168 5.88 14.19 15.49
N ALA A 169 6.24 14.05 14.20
CA ALA A 169 7.45 13.39 13.76
C ALA A 169 8.19 14.30 12.77
N GLU A 170 9.47 14.54 13.03
CA GLU A 170 10.31 15.47 12.27
C GLU A 170 11.23 14.73 11.29
N GLY A 171 11.56 15.36 10.15
CA GLY A 171 12.56 14.81 9.23
C GLY A 171 12.14 13.53 8.48
N VAL A 172 10.85 13.21 8.45
CA VAL A 172 10.34 11.95 7.87
C VAL A 172 9.92 12.07 6.40
N LEU A 173 9.74 13.29 5.87
CA LEU A 173 9.26 13.52 4.51
C LEU A 173 10.41 13.85 3.53
N PRO A 174 10.59 13.05 2.46
CA PRO A 174 11.48 13.40 1.36
C PRO A 174 10.88 14.50 0.47
N ARG A 175 11.63 14.93 -0.55
CA ARG A 175 11.21 16.02 -1.46
C ARG A 175 9.96 15.68 -2.26
N GLN A 176 9.88 14.46 -2.76
CA GLN A 176 8.71 13.89 -3.41
C GLN A 176 8.37 12.60 -2.68
N PHE A 177 7.11 12.43 -2.28
CA PHE A 177 6.76 11.36 -1.38
C PHE A 177 5.33 10.87 -1.53
N ILE A 178 5.12 9.66 -1.02
CA ILE A 178 3.80 9.09 -0.78
C ILE A 178 3.66 8.89 0.71
N LEU A 179 2.60 9.42 1.29
CA LEU A 179 2.23 9.30 2.70
C LEU A 179 0.95 8.45 2.77
N ARG A 180 1.03 7.30 3.44
CA ARG A 180 -0.06 6.36 3.67
C ARG A 180 -0.32 6.20 5.15
N PHE A 181 -1.58 6.09 5.53
CA PHE A 181 -1.99 5.67 6.88
C PHE A 181 -3.44 5.20 6.86
N ARG A 182 -3.80 4.38 7.83
CA ARG A 182 -5.18 4.06 8.14
C ARG A 182 -5.64 4.93 9.32
N LEU A 183 -6.83 5.51 9.19
CA LEU A 183 -7.53 6.22 10.25
C LEU A 183 -8.79 5.45 10.60
N GLU A 184 -8.94 5.08 11.86
CA GLU A 184 -10.11 4.43 12.43
C GLU A 184 -10.74 5.34 13.49
N TRP A 185 -12.05 5.26 13.67
CA TRP A 185 -12.78 6.03 14.68
C TRP A 185 -13.90 5.23 15.34
N GLU A 186 -14.25 5.58 16.57
CA GLU A 186 -15.37 4.92 17.25
C GLU A 186 -16.73 5.50 16.84
N ASN A 187 -16.97 6.81 16.97
CA ASN A 187 -18.27 7.42 16.65
C ASN A 187 -18.20 8.26 15.38
N ASP A 188 -17.48 9.38 15.46
CA ASP A 188 -17.12 10.22 14.33
C ASP A 188 -15.64 10.62 14.49
N PRO A 189 -14.89 10.77 13.39
CA PRO A 189 -13.56 11.32 13.43
C PRO A 189 -13.65 12.84 13.63
N ASN A 190 -12.66 13.38 14.32
CA ASN A 190 -12.29 14.79 14.21
C ASN A 190 -10.77 14.83 14.23
N PHE A 191 -10.20 14.55 13.07
CA PHE A 191 -8.80 14.26 12.89
C PHE A 191 -8.22 15.15 11.80
N ARG A 192 -6.97 15.56 12.00
CA ARG A 192 -6.18 16.26 11.00
C ARG A 192 -4.74 15.76 11.03
N ILE A 193 -4.18 15.55 9.85
CA ILE A 193 -2.74 15.38 9.66
C ILE A 193 -2.20 16.58 8.90
N TYR A 194 -1.25 17.28 9.49
CA TYR A 194 -0.44 18.27 8.81
C TYR A 194 0.81 17.61 8.26
N PHE A 195 1.25 18.04 7.09
CA PHE A 195 2.44 17.52 6.45
C PHE A 195 3.12 18.58 5.60
N CYS A 196 4.39 18.33 5.29
CA CYS A 196 5.34 19.35 4.88
C CYS A 196 5.43 20.50 5.90
N ASP A 197 5.36 20.16 7.18
CA ASP A 197 5.40 21.10 8.30
C ASP A 197 6.84 21.24 8.81
N ASP A 198 7.21 22.45 9.21
CA ASP A 198 8.49 22.77 9.85
C ASP A 198 8.35 22.97 11.37
N PHE A 199 7.12 22.85 11.88
CA PHE A 199 6.73 23.03 13.29
C PHE A 199 7.10 24.39 13.88
N LEU A 200 7.51 25.37 13.06
CA LEU A 200 8.01 26.65 13.54
C LEU A 200 6.93 27.46 14.26
N LYS A 201 5.64 27.17 14.02
CA LYS A 201 4.48 27.81 14.68
C LYS A 201 3.26 26.88 14.77
N ARG A 202 2.92 26.44 16.00
CA ARG A 202 1.69 25.67 16.31
C ARG A 202 0.40 26.45 16.03
N THR A 203 0.44 27.78 16.13
CA THR A 203 -0.66 28.69 15.81
C THR A 203 -0.19 29.85 14.93
N GLY A 204 -1.05 30.34 14.03
CA GLY A 204 -0.70 31.43 13.12
C GLY A 204 -0.13 30.98 11.77
N ASN A 205 0.54 31.90 11.09
CA ASN A 205 1.01 31.75 9.71
C ASN A 205 1.96 30.56 9.58
N ALA A 206 1.65 29.63 8.68
CA ALA A 206 2.43 28.44 8.37
C ALA A 206 2.30 28.16 6.88
N ASP A 207 3.31 27.50 6.31
CA ASP A 207 3.35 27.10 4.91
C ASP A 207 3.40 25.58 4.81
N ARG A 208 2.23 24.95 4.72
CA ARG A 208 2.05 23.49 4.87
C ARG A 208 0.79 22.99 4.16
N TYR A 209 0.65 21.68 4.08
CA TYR A 209 -0.60 21.03 3.71
C TYR A 209 -1.23 20.38 4.94
N TYR A 210 -2.53 20.12 4.86
CA TYR A 210 -3.18 19.22 5.80
C TYR A 210 -4.36 18.48 5.18
N PHE A 211 -4.56 17.25 5.61
CA PHE A 211 -5.75 16.47 5.35
C PHE A 211 -6.56 16.37 6.64
N GLU A 212 -7.87 16.60 6.56
CA GLU A 212 -8.77 16.51 7.70
C GLU A 212 -9.99 15.64 7.38
N VAL A 213 -10.51 14.98 8.41
CA VAL A 213 -11.75 14.21 8.38
C VAL A 213 -12.59 14.62 9.57
N ASN A 214 -13.85 14.94 9.29
CA ASN A 214 -14.86 15.23 10.31
C ASN A 214 -16.23 14.66 9.90
N SER A 215 -17.27 14.95 10.66
CA SER A 215 -18.64 14.46 10.41
C SER A 215 -19.22 14.83 9.03
N MET A 216 -18.63 15.80 8.32
CA MET A 216 -19.05 16.24 6.98
C MET A 216 -18.27 15.59 5.82
N GLY A 217 -17.27 14.75 6.13
CA GLY A 217 -16.41 14.11 5.14
C GLY A 217 -14.96 14.54 5.30
N SER A 218 -14.21 14.57 4.20
CA SER A 218 -12.77 14.81 4.22
C SER A 218 -12.33 15.92 3.27
N GLN A 219 -11.29 16.64 3.66
CA GLN A 219 -10.73 17.74 2.86
C GLN A 219 -9.21 17.73 2.93
N LEU A 220 -8.60 17.96 1.77
CA LEU A 220 -7.18 18.26 1.64
C LEU A 220 -7.02 19.75 1.36
N LYS A 221 -6.17 20.43 2.13
CA LYS A 221 -5.99 21.88 2.07
C LYS A 221 -4.52 22.30 2.06
N ARG A 222 -4.27 23.41 1.39
CA ARG A 222 -3.03 24.20 1.44
C ARG A 222 -3.23 25.36 2.41
N GLN A 223 -2.37 25.48 3.42
CA GLN A 223 -2.25 26.67 4.26
C GLN A 223 -0.99 27.43 3.84
N THR A 224 -1.09 28.68 3.43
CA THR A 224 0.08 29.48 3.00
C THR A 224 0.20 30.81 3.75
N THR A 225 1.42 31.35 3.77
CA THR A 225 1.70 32.71 4.21
C THR A 225 1.74 33.73 3.06
N MET A 226 1.57 33.27 1.81
CA MET A 226 1.60 34.10 0.61
C MET A 226 0.19 34.48 0.15
N GLY A 227 0.05 35.68 -0.41
CA GLY A 227 -1.22 36.18 -0.93
C GLY A 227 -2.23 36.61 0.14
N GLY A 228 -3.44 36.98 -0.31
CA GLY A 228 -4.51 37.47 0.57
C GLY A 228 -5.40 36.36 1.15
N ARG A 229 -5.45 35.18 0.52
CA ARG A 229 -6.21 34.01 1.00
C ARG A 229 -5.25 33.00 1.61
N ARG A 230 -5.49 32.64 2.86
CA ARG A 230 -4.59 31.78 3.64
C ARG A 230 -4.84 30.28 3.44
N TRP A 231 -6.05 29.88 3.10
CA TRP A 231 -6.44 28.47 2.94
C TRP A 231 -7.03 28.20 1.57
N HIS A 232 -6.51 27.18 0.90
CA HIS A 232 -7.01 26.72 -0.40
C HIS A 232 -7.40 25.24 -0.28
N THR A 233 -8.63 24.90 -0.65
CA THR A 233 -9.04 23.50 -0.78
C THR A 233 -8.44 22.92 -2.04
N LEU A 234 -7.69 21.84 -1.90
CA LEU A 234 -7.07 21.11 -3.00
C LEU A 234 -7.94 19.92 -3.43
N ALA A 235 -8.51 19.20 -2.48
CA ALA A 235 -9.43 18.09 -2.75
C ALA A 235 -10.46 17.95 -1.63
N GLN A 236 -11.61 17.33 -1.92
CA GLN A 236 -12.63 17.03 -0.93
C GLN A 236 -13.44 15.79 -1.29
N SER A 237 -13.85 15.02 -0.29
CA SER A 237 -14.89 13.99 -0.41
C SER A 237 -16.04 14.34 0.53
N HIS A 238 -17.27 14.21 0.02
CA HIS A 238 -18.49 14.40 0.81
C HIS A 238 -19.00 13.10 1.43
N GLN A 239 -18.29 11.98 1.23
CA GLN A 239 -18.60 10.71 1.88
C GLN A 239 -18.42 10.86 3.40
N LYS A 240 -19.50 10.70 4.13
CA LYS A 240 -19.56 10.93 5.57
C LYS A 240 -18.93 9.76 6.32
N PRO A 241 -18.35 9.97 7.52
CA PRO A 241 -17.78 8.90 8.33
C PRO A 241 -18.71 7.70 8.54
N ARG A 242 -19.99 7.95 8.83
CA ARG A 242 -21.02 6.90 8.98
C ARG A 242 -21.27 6.04 7.74
N GLU A 243 -20.81 6.47 6.56
CA GLU A 243 -20.94 5.74 5.30
C GLU A 243 -19.76 4.78 5.06
N TYR A 244 -18.76 4.78 5.95
CA TYR A 244 -17.71 3.76 6.00
C TYR A 244 -18.12 2.67 6.99
N PRO A 245 -18.50 1.45 6.54
CA PRO A 245 -19.01 0.39 7.41
C PRO A 245 -18.06 0.00 8.54
N SER A 246 -16.77 0.03 8.25
CA SER A 246 -15.68 -0.31 9.17
C SER A 246 -15.28 0.83 10.11
N ARG A 247 -15.91 2.00 9.99
CA ARG A 247 -15.51 3.24 10.67
C ARG A 247 -14.02 3.53 10.51
N ALA A 248 -13.51 3.25 9.32
CA ALA A 248 -12.11 3.42 8.96
C ALA A 248 -11.95 3.89 7.52
N ILE A 249 -10.83 4.56 7.25
CA ILE A 249 -10.36 4.89 5.90
C ILE A 249 -8.87 4.61 5.77
N ASP A 250 -8.48 4.06 4.63
CA ASP A 250 -7.10 4.04 4.19
C ASP A 250 -6.85 5.31 3.35
N VAL A 251 -5.92 6.16 3.80
CA VAL A 251 -5.60 7.43 3.15
C VAL A 251 -4.25 7.31 2.46
N GLU A 252 -4.18 7.74 1.20
CA GLU A 252 -2.92 7.90 0.49
C GLU A 252 -2.82 9.29 -0.14
N LEU A 253 -1.72 9.96 0.16
CA LEU A 253 -1.37 11.29 -0.35
C LEU A 253 -0.07 11.18 -1.15
N ARG A 254 -0.09 11.54 -2.44
CA ARG A 254 1.13 11.67 -3.25
C ARG A 254 1.46 13.14 -3.46
N VAL A 255 2.69 13.53 -3.15
CA VAL A 255 3.12 14.93 -3.19
C VAL A 255 4.38 15.06 -4.03
N ASN A 256 4.26 15.77 -5.16
CA ASN A 256 5.40 16.18 -5.97
C ASN A 256 5.60 17.69 -5.78
N ARG A 257 6.62 18.06 -5.02
CA ARG A 257 6.96 19.47 -4.78
C ARG A 257 7.51 20.18 -6.01
N ASP A 258 8.18 19.47 -6.91
CA ASP A 258 8.80 20.04 -8.11
C ASP A 258 7.75 20.48 -9.13
N SER A 259 6.76 19.63 -9.40
CA SER A 259 5.63 19.95 -10.29
C SER A 259 4.43 20.57 -9.56
N ARG A 260 4.51 20.68 -8.22
CA ARG A 260 3.43 21.14 -7.32
C ARG A 260 2.14 20.35 -7.52
N GLN A 261 2.23 19.04 -7.72
CA GLN A 261 1.07 18.17 -7.89
C GLN A 261 0.80 17.40 -6.59
N ILE A 262 -0.47 17.39 -6.18
CA ILE A 262 -0.92 16.63 -5.01
C ILE A 262 -2.08 15.73 -5.42
N TYR A 263 -2.03 14.48 -4.98
CA TYR A 263 -3.02 13.45 -5.26
C TYR A 263 -3.60 12.95 -3.94
N LEU A 264 -4.91 12.76 -3.90
CA LEU A 264 -5.62 12.15 -2.78
C LEU A 264 -6.30 10.86 -3.25
N TYR A 265 -6.04 9.78 -2.52
CA TYR A 265 -6.73 8.51 -2.64
C TYR A 265 -7.35 8.14 -1.29
N LEU A 266 -8.57 7.60 -1.33
CA LEU A 266 -9.27 7.05 -0.16
C LEU A 266 -9.69 5.62 -0.49
N ASN A 267 -9.32 4.64 0.35
CA ASN A 267 -9.56 3.21 0.12
C ASN A 267 -9.12 2.77 -1.29
N SER A 268 -7.92 3.19 -1.70
CA SER A 268 -7.32 2.97 -3.03
C SER A 268 -8.02 3.67 -4.21
N GLU A 269 -9.17 4.32 -4.01
CA GLU A 269 -9.84 5.10 -5.06
C GLU A 269 -9.24 6.50 -5.17
N LYS A 270 -8.87 6.90 -6.40
CA LYS A 270 -8.36 8.25 -6.67
C LYS A 270 -9.49 9.27 -6.60
N ILE A 271 -9.47 10.11 -5.57
CA ILE A 271 -10.46 11.18 -5.40
C ILE A 271 -10.15 12.36 -6.31
N GLN A 272 -8.91 12.86 -6.26
CA GLN A 272 -8.54 14.05 -7.03
C GLN A 272 -7.02 14.18 -7.22
N ARG A 273 -6.63 14.79 -8.34
CA ARG A 273 -5.30 15.35 -8.60
C ARG A 273 -5.45 16.86 -8.72
N THR A 274 -4.67 17.61 -7.95
CA THR A 274 -4.77 19.08 -7.92
C THR A 274 -3.39 19.74 -7.90
N PRO A 275 -3.12 20.73 -8.77
CA PRO A 275 -1.95 21.58 -8.65
C PRO A 275 -2.05 22.47 -7.40
N ASP A 276 -0.95 22.68 -6.68
CA ASP A 276 -0.87 23.72 -5.65
C ASP A 276 -1.07 25.09 -6.33
N PRO A 277 -2.09 25.88 -5.95
CA PRO A 277 -2.35 27.18 -6.57
C PRO A 277 -1.32 28.25 -6.20
N ILE A 278 -0.40 27.97 -5.27
CA ILE A 278 0.62 28.91 -4.81
C ILE A 278 1.90 28.77 -5.64
N ASP A 279 2.55 29.91 -5.95
CA ASP A 279 3.83 29.95 -6.67
C ASP A 279 5.06 29.63 -5.79
N SER A 280 4.87 28.65 -4.93
CA SER A 280 5.85 28.04 -4.04
C SER A 280 5.28 26.74 -3.47
N PHE A 281 6.12 25.89 -2.88
CA PHE A 281 5.70 24.69 -2.18
C PHE A 281 6.20 24.70 -0.72
N PRO A 282 5.45 24.09 0.22
CA PRO A 282 5.92 23.86 1.59
C PRO A 282 7.23 23.07 1.63
N THR A 283 8.20 23.59 2.38
CA THR A 283 9.53 22.98 2.48
C THR A 283 9.71 22.09 3.70
N GLY A 284 8.83 22.19 4.70
CA GLY A 284 8.89 21.41 5.93
C GLY A 284 8.98 19.91 5.66
N THR A 285 9.61 19.18 6.58
CA THR A 285 9.91 17.74 6.42
C THR A 285 9.17 16.89 7.45
N GLY A 286 8.32 17.49 8.27
CA GLY A 286 7.59 16.79 9.32
C GLY A 286 6.12 16.55 9.04
N ILE A 287 5.55 15.70 9.89
CA ILE A 287 4.12 15.44 10.01
C ILE A 287 3.64 15.73 11.44
N MET A 288 2.42 16.24 11.57
CA MET A 288 1.75 16.41 12.86
C MET A 288 0.37 15.76 12.80
N LEU A 289 0.09 14.84 13.71
CA LEU A 289 -1.25 14.32 13.92
C LEU A 289 -1.95 15.20 14.95
N GLN A 290 -3.19 15.55 14.67
CA GLN A 290 -4.03 16.33 15.57
C GLN A 290 -5.38 15.63 15.69
N SER A 291 -5.69 15.22 16.91
CA SER A 291 -7.04 14.87 17.32
C SER A 291 -7.71 16.11 17.89
N GLN A 292 -8.91 16.40 17.43
CA GLN A 292 -9.83 17.35 18.06
C GLN A 292 -11.03 16.60 18.63
N ALA A 293 -10.81 15.34 19.02
CA ALA A 293 -11.79 14.56 19.74
C ALA A 293 -12.06 15.17 21.12
N GLY A 294 -13.31 15.12 21.57
CA GLY A 294 -13.70 15.51 22.92
C GLY A 294 -14.96 14.75 23.29
N GLY A 295 -15.08 14.31 24.55
CA GLY A 295 -16.14 13.40 24.96
C GLY A 295 -15.90 11.98 24.43
N ASP A 296 -16.89 11.40 23.75
CA ASP A 296 -16.88 9.99 23.30
C ASP A 296 -16.27 9.80 21.89
N LEU A 297 -15.42 10.73 21.44
CA LEU A 297 -14.74 10.63 20.16
C LEU A 297 -13.36 9.99 20.35
N LYS A 298 -12.98 9.09 19.45
CA LYS A 298 -11.69 8.42 19.46
C LYS A 298 -11.17 8.32 18.03
N ASN A 299 -9.91 8.68 17.85
CA ASN A 299 -9.18 8.51 16.61
C ASN A 299 -8.03 7.52 16.83
N ILE A 300 -7.89 6.56 15.92
CA ILE A 300 -6.81 5.57 15.92
C ILE A 300 -6.09 5.68 14.58
N VAL A 301 -4.77 5.83 14.60
CA VAL A 301 -3.94 5.88 13.40
C VAL A 301 -3.03 4.65 13.39
N SER A 302 -3.03 3.92 12.28
CA SER A 302 -2.23 2.72 12.06
C SER A 302 -1.64 2.73 10.65
N ASP A 303 -0.74 1.78 10.34
CA ASP A 303 -0.17 1.58 9.00
C ASP A 303 0.44 2.86 8.37
N LEU A 304 1.09 3.69 9.18
CA LEU A 304 1.69 4.95 8.75
C LEU A 304 3.01 4.67 8.01
N GLU A 305 2.99 4.76 6.69
CA GLU A 305 4.13 4.53 5.81
C GLU A 305 4.42 5.78 4.98
N ILE A 306 5.70 6.16 4.88
CA ILE A 306 6.16 7.20 3.95
C ILE A 306 7.15 6.57 2.99
N TYR A 307 6.99 6.86 1.71
CA TYR A 307 7.86 6.40 0.65
C TYR A 307 8.45 7.57 -0.14
N GLU A 308 9.68 7.44 -0.65
CA GLU A 308 10.16 8.29 -1.74
C GLU A 308 9.32 8.07 -3.01
N TRP A 309 8.96 9.14 -3.70
CA TRP A 309 8.15 9.08 -4.91
C TRP A 309 8.91 9.55 -6.15
N ASP A 310 9.06 8.66 -7.13
CA ASP A 310 9.55 8.99 -8.46
C ASP A 310 8.38 9.35 -9.38
N ALA A 311 7.92 10.59 -9.27
CA ALA A 311 6.74 11.07 -9.98
C ALA A 311 6.96 11.23 -11.49
N VAL A 312 8.20 11.44 -11.95
CA VAL A 312 8.50 11.64 -13.38
C VAL A 312 8.40 10.31 -14.11
N THR A 313 9.05 9.27 -13.58
CA THR A 313 8.96 7.94 -14.18
C THR A 313 7.55 7.38 -14.02
N GLU A 314 6.85 7.65 -12.92
CA GLU A 314 5.42 7.26 -12.79
C GLU A 314 4.54 7.93 -13.84
N LEU A 315 4.69 9.24 -14.07
CA LEU A 315 3.91 9.93 -15.10
C LEU A 315 4.11 9.28 -16.48
N ARG A 316 5.36 8.92 -16.82
CA ARG A 316 5.69 8.28 -18.09
C ARG A 316 5.09 6.87 -18.22
N ARG A 317 4.97 6.14 -17.11
CA ARG A 317 4.30 4.83 -17.07
C ARG A 317 2.79 4.94 -17.25
N ASP A 318 2.22 6.10 -16.96
CA ASP A 318 0.79 6.38 -17.11
C ASP A 318 0.46 7.10 -18.44
N GLU A 319 1.45 7.45 -19.28
CA GLU A 319 1.22 8.14 -20.56
C GLU A 319 0.45 7.26 -21.56
N GLY A 320 0.59 5.94 -21.45
CA GLY A 320 -0.07 4.98 -22.32
C GLY A 320 0.57 4.92 -23.71
N HIS A 321 -0.14 4.29 -24.64
CA HIS A 321 0.23 4.20 -26.05
C HIS A 321 -1.01 4.46 -26.91
N GLU A 322 -0.92 5.40 -27.83
CA GLU A 322 -2.09 5.90 -28.58
C GLU A 322 -2.55 4.96 -29.71
N ASP A 323 -1.66 4.10 -30.23
CA ASP A 323 -1.95 3.23 -31.38
C ASP A 323 -2.26 1.79 -30.94
N PRO A 324 -3.53 1.39 -30.82
CA PRO A 324 -3.92 0.09 -30.27
C PRO A 324 -3.45 -1.09 -31.13
N GLU A 325 -3.10 -0.87 -32.40
CA GLU A 325 -2.69 -1.92 -33.34
C GLU A 325 -1.18 -2.23 -33.26
N THR A 326 -0.41 -1.42 -32.54
CA THR A 326 1.03 -1.57 -32.39
C THR A 326 1.44 -1.69 -30.93
N ASP A 327 2.64 -2.22 -30.68
CA ASP A 327 3.26 -2.03 -29.38
C ASP A 327 3.79 -0.60 -29.26
N GLY A 328 3.84 -0.11 -28.02
CA GLY A 328 4.37 1.20 -27.67
C GLY A 328 5.57 1.09 -26.75
N LEU A 329 6.58 1.92 -26.95
CA LEU A 329 7.72 2.05 -26.03
C LEU A 329 7.88 3.52 -25.64
N VAL A 330 7.87 3.78 -24.33
CA VAL A 330 8.16 5.09 -23.75
C VAL A 330 9.50 5.01 -23.05
N ASP A 331 10.43 5.87 -23.45
CA ASP A 331 11.78 5.88 -22.86
C ASP A 331 11.87 6.76 -21.60
N VAL A 332 13.05 6.79 -20.97
CA VAL A 332 13.35 7.63 -19.79
C VAL A 332 13.52 9.11 -20.10
N GLU A 333 13.35 9.54 -21.35
CA GLU A 333 13.30 10.93 -21.76
C GLU A 333 11.85 11.37 -22.06
N GLY A 334 10.90 10.43 -22.16
CA GLY A 334 9.50 10.65 -22.50
C GLY A 334 9.23 10.58 -24.01
N GLN A 335 10.16 10.01 -24.78
CA GLN A 335 9.96 9.77 -26.21
C GLN A 335 9.09 8.53 -26.41
N HIS A 336 8.07 8.67 -27.25
CA HIS A 336 7.18 7.59 -27.66
C HIS A 336 7.64 6.97 -28.99
N LEU A 337 7.70 5.65 -29.03
CA LEU A 337 7.95 4.85 -30.22
C LEU A 337 6.80 3.88 -30.45
N SER A 338 6.25 3.87 -31.67
CA SER A 338 5.24 2.90 -32.10
C SER A 338 5.87 1.85 -33.02
N GLY A 339 5.50 0.58 -32.83
CA GLY A 339 6.13 -0.51 -33.57
C GLY A 339 5.80 -1.91 -33.03
N SER A 340 6.81 -2.79 -33.01
CA SER A 340 6.67 -4.14 -32.48
C SER A 340 7.87 -4.54 -31.64
N ALA A 341 7.61 -4.92 -30.39
CA ALA A 341 8.62 -5.51 -29.51
C ALA A 341 8.83 -6.98 -29.92
N LEU A 342 9.97 -7.28 -30.51
CA LEU A 342 10.24 -8.59 -31.12
C LEU A 342 10.79 -9.58 -30.09
N GLN A 343 11.77 -9.15 -29.28
CA GLN A 343 12.46 -10.03 -28.36
C GLN A 343 13.13 -9.27 -27.21
N LEU A 344 13.27 -9.92 -26.05
CA LEU A 344 14.29 -9.57 -25.05
C LEU A 344 15.62 -10.27 -25.38
N GLN A 345 16.69 -9.50 -25.50
CA GLN A 345 18.06 -10.03 -25.61
C GLN A 345 18.83 -9.73 -24.32
N GLN A 346 19.27 -10.79 -23.65
CA GLN A 346 20.13 -10.68 -22.49
C GLN A 346 21.55 -10.32 -22.91
N GLY A 347 22.18 -9.39 -22.18
CA GLY A 347 23.50 -8.87 -22.53
C GLY A 347 24.37 -8.58 -21.32
N ALA A 348 25.69 -8.63 -21.50
CA ALA A 348 26.66 -8.34 -20.43
C ALA A 348 26.61 -6.90 -19.89
N GLN A 349 25.98 -5.98 -20.64
CA GLN A 349 25.80 -4.57 -20.27
C GLN A 349 24.36 -4.26 -19.84
N GLY A 350 23.53 -5.29 -19.62
CA GLY A 350 22.09 -5.16 -19.38
C GLY A 350 21.27 -5.73 -20.54
N ASP A 351 20.00 -5.96 -20.25
CA ASP A 351 19.05 -6.53 -21.20
C ASP A 351 18.52 -5.48 -22.16
N GLN A 352 18.25 -5.89 -23.39
CA GLN A 352 17.79 -5.04 -24.48
C GLN A 352 16.48 -5.55 -25.06
N ILE A 353 15.58 -4.61 -25.38
CA ILE A 353 14.40 -4.89 -26.20
C ILE A 353 14.76 -4.62 -27.66
N ILE A 354 14.56 -5.63 -28.50
CA ILE A 354 14.63 -5.48 -29.96
C ILE A 354 13.29 -4.98 -30.45
N PHE A 355 13.25 -3.72 -30.89
CA PHE A 355 12.03 -3.01 -31.23
C PHE A 355 12.01 -2.62 -32.71
N GLU A 356 11.12 -3.22 -33.49
CA GLU A 356 10.91 -2.85 -34.89
C GLU A 356 10.03 -1.60 -34.98
N SER A 357 10.47 -0.58 -35.70
CA SER A 357 9.65 0.59 -36.00
C SER A 357 9.61 0.85 -37.50
N ARG A 358 8.45 1.25 -38.00
CA ARG A 358 8.25 1.62 -39.42
C ARG A 358 9.14 2.78 -39.90
N PHE A 359 9.71 3.54 -38.97
CA PHE A 359 10.58 4.68 -39.26
C PHE A 359 12.06 4.29 -39.37
N ASN A 360 12.41 3.04 -39.07
CA ASN A 360 13.78 2.54 -39.05
C ASN A 360 13.95 1.39 -40.05
N LYS A 361 15.10 1.35 -40.74
CA LYS A 361 15.41 0.28 -41.70
C LYS A 361 15.78 -1.05 -41.03
N GLN A 362 16.21 -0.99 -39.77
CA GLN A 362 16.59 -2.12 -38.94
C GLN A 362 15.93 -1.96 -37.56
N PRO A 363 15.63 -3.06 -36.85
CA PRO A 363 15.14 -2.99 -35.48
C PRO A 363 16.08 -2.19 -34.57
N LEU A 364 15.50 -1.43 -33.65
CA LEU A 364 16.20 -0.70 -32.62
C LEU A 364 16.58 -1.64 -31.49
N GLU A 365 17.81 -1.48 -30.98
CA GLU A 365 18.31 -2.15 -29.78
C GLU A 365 18.20 -1.18 -28.60
N VAL A 366 17.15 -1.31 -27.78
CA VAL A 366 16.85 -0.39 -26.69
C VAL A 366 17.18 -1.04 -25.36
N GLN A 367 18.15 -0.49 -24.63
CA GLN A 367 18.48 -0.92 -23.27
C GLN A 367 17.26 -0.79 -22.35
N THR A 368 16.93 -1.84 -21.60
CA THR A 368 15.81 -1.85 -20.64
C THR A 368 15.94 -0.76 -19.58
N SER A 369 17.16 -0.36 -19.22
CA SER A 369 17.43 0.76 -18.31
C SER A 369 17.07 2.14 -18.89
N ARG A 370 16.81 2.23 -20.20
CA ARG A 370 16.35 3.44 -20.88
C ARG A 370 14.86 3.40 -21.20
N ILE A 371 14.16 2.33 -20.86
CA ILE A 371 12.72 2.20 -21.06
C ILE A 371 12.03 2.60 -19.76
N SER A 372 10.98 3.41 -19.85
CA SER A 372 10.05 3.65 -18.74
C SER A 372 8.92 2.61 -18.78
N SER A 373 8.29 2.42 -19.94
CA SER A 373 7.24 1.42 -20.17
C SER A 373 7.29 0.84 -21.57
N LEU A 374 6.90 -0.44 -21.64
CA LEU A 374 6.59 -1.16 -22.87
C LEU A 374 5.11 -1.55 -22.84
N TYR A 375 4.31 -0.97 -23.72
CA TYR A 375 2.90 -1.29 -23.91
C TYR A 375 2.76 -2.31 -25.04
N PHE A 376 1.89 -3.29 -24.84
CA PHE A 376 1.57 -4.25 -25.88
C PHE A 376 0.31 -3.83 -26.61
N LYS A 377 0.26 -4.15 -27.92
CA LYS A 377 -0.94 -3.94 -28.72
C LYS A 377 -2.19 -4.49 -28.02
N ASP A 378 -3.29 -3.77 -28.13
CA ASP A 378 -4.52 -4.12 -27.45
C ASP A 378 -4.94 -5.55 -27.83
N SER A 379 -5.33 -6.30 -26.80
CA SER A 379 -5.82 -7.65 -26.95
C SER A 379 -7.24 -7.76 -26.40
N PRO A 380 -8.03 -8.74 -26.87
CA PRO A 380 -9.46 -8.80 -26.58
C PRO A 380 -9.74 -8.75 -25.08
N GLN A 381 -10.88 -8.14 -24.77
CA GLN A 381 -11.44 -7.92 -23.43
C GLN A 381 -11.13 -9.10 -22.49
N ALA A 382 -10.64 -8.79 -21.29
CA ALA A 382 -10.30 -9.79 -20.29
C ALA A 382 -11.46 -10.80 -20.11
N PRO A 383 -11.17 -12.11 -19.96
CA PRO A 383 -12.19 -13.11 -19.72
C PRO A 383 -13.10 -12.69 -18.57
N ALA A 384 -14.40 -12.67 -18.82
CA ALA A 384 -15.39 -12.38 -17.78
C ALA A 384 -15.37 -13.50 -16.74
N GLY A 385 -15.03 -13.16 -15.49
CA GLY A 385 -15.03 -14.08 -14.36
C GLY A 385 -15.15 -13.30 -13.06
N GLN A 386 -15.87 -13.86 -12.07
CA GLN A 386 -15.91 -13.28 -10.74
C GLN A 386 -14.58 -13.52 -10.04
N ALA A 387 -13.92 -12.43 -9.65
CA ALA A 387 -12.69 -12.45 -8.86
C ALA A 387 -12.93 -11.67 -7.55
N PRO A 388 -13.72 -12.25 -6.61
CA PRO A 388 -14.12 -11.53 -5.41
C PRO A 388 -12.99 -11.37 -4.40
N VAL A 389 -11.85 -12.03 -4.59
CA VAL A 389 -10.71 -11.95 -3.67
C VAL A 389 -9.66 -11.02 -4.24
N GLU A 390 -9.44 -9.89 -3.58
CA GLU A 390 -8.37 -8.95 -3.94
C GLU A 390 -7.17 -9.16 -3.02
N LEU A 391 -6.02 -9.45 -3.60
CA LEU A 391 -4.75 -9.62 -2.88
C LEU A 391 -3.91 -8.38 -3.08
N SER A 392 -3.49 -7.75 -1.99
CA SER A 392 -2.40 -6.77 -2.01
C SER A 392 -1.10 -7.47 -1.63
N LEU A 393 -0.12 -7.42 -2.52
CA LEU A 393 1.19 -8.04 -2.33
C LEU A 393 2.20 -7.04 -1.76
N THR A 394 3.21 -7.56 -1.08
CA THR A 394 4.43 -6.80 -0.78
C THR A 394 5.04 -6.26 -2.08
N GLY A 395 5.75 -5.13 -2.03
CA GLY A 395 6.37 -4.53 -3.23
C GLY A 395 5.38 -3.90 -4.23
N GLY A 396 4.10 -3.75 -3.88
CA GLY A 396 3.12 -2.96 -4.65
C GLY A 396 2.33 -3.74 -5.69
N GLY A 397 2.32 -5.07 -5.64
CA GLY A 397 1.48 -5.89 -6.51
C GLY A 397 0.02 -5.95 -6.05
N SER A 398 -0.90 -6.17 -6.99
CA SER A 398 -2.32 -6.37 -6.73
C SER A 398 -2.88 -7.45 -7.66
N LEU A 399 -3.60 -8.42 -7.12
CA LEU A 399 -4.20 -9.50 -7.90
C LEU A 399 -5.67 -9.69 -7.55
N GLN A 400 -6.51 -9.88 -8.56
CA GLN A 400 -7.89 -10.30 -8.39
C GLN A 400 -8.02 -11.80 -8.69
N CYS A 401 -8.41 -12.57 -7.68
CA CYS A 401 -8.49 -14.03 -7.74
C CYS A 401 -9.92 -14.54 -7.52
N ALA A 402 -10.25 -15.64 -8.19
CA ALA A 402 -11.54 -16.33 -8.04
C ALA A 402 -11.65 -17.06 -6.69
N SER A 403 -10.54 -17.61 -6.22
CA SER A 403 -10.42 -18.29 -4.93
C SER A 403 -8.99 -18.29 -4.43
N LEU A 404 -8.83 -18.54 -3.13
CA LEU A 404 -7.55 -18.68 -2.47
C LEU A 404 -7.60 -19.78 -1.42
N ASP A 405 -6.66 -20.71 -1.49
CA ASP A 405 -6.38 -21.67 -0.43
C ASP A 405 -5.05 -21.34 0.23
N MET A 406 -5.01 -21.28 1.56
CA MET A 406 -3.78 -21.06 2.31
C MET A 406 -3.56 -22.20 3.30
N LYS A 407 -2.36 -22.77 3.27
CA LYS A 407 -1.87 -23.75 4.24
C LYS A 407 -0.43 -23.42 4.59
N ASP A 408 -0.14 -23.36 5.89
CA ASP A 408 1.20 -23.08 6.41
C ASP A 408 1.79 -21.77 5.83
N SER A 409 2.88 -21.87 5.07
CA SER A 409 3.58 -20.75 4.41
C SER A 409 3.21 -20.58 2.94
N THR A 410 2.30 -21.40 2.40
CA THR A 410 1.98 -21.40 0.96
C THR A 410 0.52 -21.02 0.72
N ILE A 411 0.34 -20.16 -0.26
CA ILE A 411 -0.95 -19.73 -0.80
C ILE A 411 -1.09 -20.30 -2.21
N VAL A 412 -2.24 -20.88 -2.51
CA VAL A 412 -2.63 -21.33 -3.84
C VAL A 412 -3.82 -20.49 -4.27
N ALA A 413 -3.60 -19.59 -5.23
CA ALA A 413 -4.63 -18.68 -5.74
C ALA A 413 -5.05 -19.08 -7.15
N THR A 414 -6.35 -18.96 -7.45
CA THR A 414 -6.88 -19.18 -8.81
C THR A 414 -7.12 -17.83 -9.47
N HIS A 415 -6.26 -17.47 -10.43
CA HIS A 415 -6.32 -16.22 -11.17
C HIS A 415 -7.05 -16.41 -12.52
N PRO A 416 -7.95 -15.50 -12.93
CA PRO A 416 -8.74 -15.65 -14.15
C PRO A 416 -7.89 -15.69 -15.43
N LEU A 417 -6.82 -14.88 -15.50
CA LEU A 417 -5.89 -14.86 -16.65
C LEU A 417 -4.72 -15.84 -16.55
N LEU A 418 -4.16 -16.04 -15.36
CA LEU A 418 -2.89 -16.75 -15.16
C LEU A 418 -3.09 -18.21 -14.73
N GLY A 419 -4.33 -18.61 -14.43
CA GLY A 419 -4.61 -19.92 -13.86
C GLY A 419 -4.16 -20.04 -12.41
N GLN A 420 -3.63 -21.19 -12.04
CA GLN A 420 -3.22 -21.47 -10.66
C GLN A 420 -1.86 -20.83 -10.35
N LEU A 421 -1.82 -20.00 -9.33
CA LEU A 421 -0.61 -19.37 -8.80
C LEU A 421 -0.27 -19.96 -7.43
N THR A 422 1.02 -20.23 -7.20
CA THR A 422 1.53 -20.61 -5.88
C THR A 422 2.36 -19.45 -5.34
N LEU A 423 1.93 -18.87 -4.22
CA LEU A 423 2.55 -17.71 -3.59
C LEU A 423 3.08 -18.06 -2.20
N ASP A 424 4.18 -17.44 -1.77
CA ASP A 424 4.59 -17.48 -0.36
C ASP A 424 3.69 -16.57 0.49
N ARG A 425 3.31 -17.02 1.68
CA ARG A 425 2.48 -16.26 2.62
C ARG A 425 3.09 -14.92 3.01
N SER A 426 4.42 -14.84 3.12
CA SER A 426 5.13 -13.60 3.50
C SER A 426 4.91 -12.44 2.52
N THR A 427 4.41 -12.78 1.34
CA THR A 427 4.19 -11.83 0.24
C THR A 427 2.83 -11.17 0.30
N LEU A 428 1.91 -11.69 1.11
CA LEU A 428 0.55 -11.18 1.23
C LEU A 428 0.53 -10.07 2.29
N LYS A 429 0.17 -8.85 1.90
CA LYS A 429 -0.05 -7.72 2.81
C LYS A 429 -1.51 -7.70 3.29
N ARG A 430 -2.44 -7.81 2.35
CA ARG A 430 -3.87 -7.73 2.61
C ARG A 430 -4.63 -8.64 1.67
N LEU A 431 -5.73 -9.20 2.18
CA LEU A 431 -6.74 -9.90 1.42
C LEU A 431 -8.08 -9.18 1.65
N ALA A 432 -8.70 -8.68 0.61
CA ALA A 432 -10.05 -8.12 0.65
C ALA A 432 -11.04 -9.11 0.03
N ILE A 433 -12.23 -9.21 0.63
CA ILE A 433 -13.28 -10.11 0.16
C ILE A 433 -14.44 -9.23 -0.31
N GLY A 434 -14.63 -9.16 -1.62
CA GLY A 434 -15.76 -8.52 -2.25
C GLY A 434 -17.05 -9.25 -1.86
N ALA A 435 -18.07 -8.48 -1.47
CA ALA A 435 -19.40 -9.02 -1.29
C ALA A 435 -19.87 -9.58 -2.64
N SER A 436 -20.22 -10.88 -2.71
CA SER A 436 -20.97 -11.38 -3.87
C SER A 436 -22.21 -10.52 -4.02
N GLU A 437 -22.32 -9.79 -5.13
CA GLU A 437 -23.56 -9.16 -5.52
C GLU A 437 -24.63 -10.25 -5.49
N LYS A 438 -25.56 -10.15 -4.51
CA LYS A 438 -26.80 -10.89 -4.58
C LYS A 438 -27.51 -10.35 -5.80
N ASN A 439 -27.35 -11.00 -6.95
CA ASN A 439 -28.21 -10.81 -8.10
C ASN A 439 -29.64 -11.00 -7.63
N GLY A 440 -30.33 -9.88 -7.38
CA GLY A 440 -31.73 -9.84 -7.07
C GLY A 440 -32.50 -10.31 -8.29
N SER A 441 -33.06 -11.51 -8.18
CA SER A 441 -34.14 -12.02 -9.03
C SER A 441 -35.38 -11.16 -8.96
#